data_AF-A0A952UTC0-F1
#
_entry.id   AF-A0A952UTC0-F1
#
_cell.length_a   1.000
_cell.length_b   1.000
_cell.length_c   1.000
_cell.angle_alpha   90.00
_cell.angle_beta   90.00
_cell.angle_gamma   90.00
#
_symmetry.space_group_name_H-M   'P 1'
#
loop_
_entity.id
_entity.type
_entity.pdbx_description
1 polymer ?
#
loop_
_entity_poly.entity_id
_entity_poly.type
_entity_poly.pdbx_seq_one_letter_code
_entity_poly.pdbx_strand_id
1 'polypeptide(L)'
;MKRWAGFLGLCAALAASACGGDDGGGNDTGGQGGSGGQGGSSGSAGSGGISNHPCQPSADECYVAGKSGPGAACLARHDNSEGDVVTLRVSQLELSSPTALRQPFLQNSVITPKITPDAPGCFQFGHSQFNILFAWNTSTLKVTQGAAPPQALIGPMSDGSCYADFTDPASGAKIQPVETDFVIEGDTYRAVFPEVAVPIYLEDSHTNYALLPLHELEVTAKLSADRGCVGRYVPENLDETQTCAAKEGQFAYENGGSYRGYVTVEEADRVDIDSLRYSLCVLLSGNVKRWQHKPAGETIGRCVGSTGYVEEGGYPKGNWCAGTNQPATDSCHDAWLIESHYAAAGVKINGTCPG
;
A
#
# COMPACT_ATOMS: atom_id res chain seq x y z
N MET A 1 3.12 34.83 13.30
CA MET A 1 4.59 34.89 13.11
C MET A 1 5.28 34.06 14.18
N LYS A 2 5.58 32.79 13.89
CA LYS A 2 6.38 31.90 14.75
C LYS A 2 7.42 31.22 13.85
N ARG A 3 8.69 31.45 14.17
CA ARG A 3 9.87 31.05 13.40
C ARG A 3 10.10 29.54 13.55
N TRP A 4 10.26 28.84 12.43
CA TRP A 4 10.85 27.51 12.39
C TRP A 4 12.33 27.63 12.09
N ALA A 5 13.15 27.07 12.98
CA ALA A 5 14.59 26.96 12.82
C ALA A 5 14.94 25.47 12.66
N GLY A 6 15.62 25.16 11.56
CA GLY A 6 16.67 24.16 11.50
C GLY A 6 16.26 22.68 11.56
N PHE A 7 16.01 22.09 10.40
CA PHE A 7 16.60 20.79 10.08
C PHE A 7 17.26 20.87 8.71
N LEU A 8 18.59 20.99 8.75
CA LEU A 8 19.48 20.95 7.60
C LEU A 8 19.97 19.51 7.46
N GLY A 9 19.94 18.98 6.23
CA GLY A 9 20.96 18.04 5.78
C GLY A 9 20.50 16.64 5.41
N LEU A 10 19.86 16.49 4.25
CA LEU A 10 20.40 15.62 3.19
C LEU A 10 19.74 15.99 1.85
N CYS A 11 20.32 16.99 1.16
CA CYS A 11 20.07 17.17 -0.27
C CYS A 11 20.90 16.11 -1.01
N ALA A 12 20.30 14.96 -1.30
CA ALA A 12 20.80 14.10 -2.35
C ALA A 12 20.36 14.68 -3.70
N ALA A 13 21.34 15.09 -4.50
CA ALA A 13 21.13 15.48 -5.88
C ALA A 13 20.62 14.27 -6.67
N LEU A 14 19.32 14.26 -6.98
CA LEU A 14 18.78 13.43 -8.05
C LEU A 14 19.26 14.04 -9.37
N ALA A 15 20.39 13.54 -9.86
CA ALA A 15 20.75 13.70 -11.26
C ALA A 15 19.65 13.05 -12.10
N ALA A 16 18.82 13.87 -12.73
CA ALA A 16 17.90 13.43 -13.75
C ALA A 16 18.74 12.78 -14.87
N SER A 17 18.72 11.45 -14.97
CA SER A 17 19.20 10.76 -16.16
C SER A 17 18.30 11.18 -17.32
N ALA A 18 18.83 12.06 -18.16
CA ALA A 18 18.20 12.47 -19.39
C ALA A 18 18.11 11.25 -20.32
N CYS A 19 16.90 10.72 -20.50
CA CYS A 19 16.61 9.91 -21.68
C CYS A 19 16.56 10.87 -22.87
N GLY A 20 17.67 10.95 -23.61
CA GLY A 20 17.70 11.58 -24.93
C GLY A 20 16.80 10.80 -25.88
N GLY A 21 15.97 11.53 -26.63
CA GLY A 21 15.18 10.98 -27.72
C GLY A 21 16.10 10.68 -28.91
N ASP A 22 15.97 9.47 -29.44
CA ASP A 22 16.37 9.14 -30.80
C ASP A 22 15.09 8.90 -31.61
N ASP A 23 14.86 9.79 -32.56
CA ASP A 23 13.87 9.66 -33.63
C ASP A 23 14.35 8.58 -34.60
N GLY A 24 13.75 7.39 -34.53
CA GLY A 24 14.01 6.28 -35.44
C GLY A 24 12.71 5.73 -36.00
N GLY A 25 12.28 6.27 -37.14
CA GLY A 25 11.18 5.71 -37.92
C GLY A 25 11.51 4.30 -38.43
N GLY A 26 10.62 3.35 -38.15
CA GLY A 26 10.65 2.00 -38.69
C GLY A 26 9.25 1.41 -38.66
N ASN A 27 8.65 1.25 -39.84
CA ASN A 27 7.47 0.42 -40.05
C ASN A 27 7.81 -1.02 -39.64
N ASP A 28 7.05 -1.61 -38.72
CA ASP A 28 6.92 -3.07 -38.65
C ASP A 28 5.49 -3.47 -38.25
N THR A 29 4.89 -4.22 -39.17
CA THR A 29 3.59 -4.87 -39.08
C THR A 29 3.69 -6.16 -38.28
N GLY A 30 2.84 -6.29 -37.25
CA GLY A 30 2.37 -7.58 -36.74
C GLY A 30 3.26 -8.26 -35.70
N GLY A 31 2.66 -8.65 -34.56
CA GLY A 31 3.34 -9.51 -33.60
C GLY A 31 2.72 -9.54 -32.21
N GLN A 32 1.67 -10.35 -32.08
CA GLN A 32 1.28 -11.15 -30.90
C GLN A 32 1.44 -10.54 -29.48
N GLY A 33 0.30 -10.40 -28.81
CA GLY A 33 0.21 -10.14 -27.38
C GLY A 33 0.92 -11.23 -26.56
N GLY A 34 1.89 -10.79 -25.76
CA GLY A 34 2.52 -11.58 -24.72
C GLY A 34 1.70 -11.49 -23.43
N SER A 35 0.98 -12.57 -23.13
CA SER A 35 0.35 -12.85 -21.84
C SER A 35 1.38 -12.77 -20.72
N GLY A 36 1.15 -11.88 -19.76
CA GLY A 36 1.90 -11.80 -18.51
C GLY A 36 1.84 -13.14 -17.78
N GLY A 37 3.01 -13.69 -17.49
CA GLY A 37 3.15 -14.93 -16.72
C GLY A 37 2.65 -14.71 -15.30
N GLN A 38 1.43 -15.18 -15.01
CA GLN A 38 1.02 -15.49 -13.65
C GLN A 38 1.89 -16.65 -13.17
N GLY A 39 2.83 -16.35 -12.28
CA GLY A 39 3.53 -17.34 -11.47
C GLY A 39 2.55 -18.03 -10.52
N GLY A 40 1.74 -18.94 -11.05
CA GLY A 40 0.91 -19.85 -10.27
C GLY A 40 1.78 -20.94 -9.67
N SER A 41 2.50 -20.60 -8.58
CA SER A 41 3.06 -21.63 -7.71
C SER A 41 1.94 -22.13 -6.81
N SER A 42 1.23 -23.17 -7.27
CA SER A 42 0.32 -23.96 -6.45
C SER A 42 1.14 -24.77 -5.44
N GLY A 43 1.69 -24.09 -4.44
CA GLY A 43 2.35 -24.71 -3.31
C GLY A 43 1.29 -25.31 -2.39
N SER A 44 1.30 -26.64 -2.27
CA SER A 44 0.65 -27.35 -1.18
C SER A 44 0.84 -26.58 0.13
N ALA A 45 -0.25 -26.37 0.86
CA ALA A 45 -0.27 -25.90 2.25
C ALA A 45 0.31 -26.95 3.20
N GLY A 46 1.54 -27.39 2.94
CA GLY A 46 2.35 -28.06 3.95
C GLY A 46 2.66 -27.01 5.00
N SER A 47 2.36 -27.30 6.25
CA SER A 47 2.84 -26.58 7.43
C SER A 47 4.37 -26.64 7.42
N GLY A 48 5.00 -25.79 6.61
CA GLY A 48 6.42 -25.69 6.46
C GLY A 48 6.98 -25.32 7.81
N GLY A 49 7.57 -26.30 8.49
CA GLY A 49 8.32 -26.05 9.71
C GLY A 49 9.30 -24.92 9.41
N ILE A 50 9.38 -23.98 10.34
CA ILE A 50 10.25 -22.82 10.21
C ILE A 50 11.66 -23.29 9.83
N SER A 51 12.17 -22.83 8.71
CA SER A 51 13.56 -23.08 8.33
C SER A 51 14.48 -22.45 9.38
N ASN A 52 15.56 -23.12 9.77
CA ASN A 52 16.58 -22.55 10.65
C ASN A 52 17.44 -21.53 9.88
N HIS A 53 16.81 -20.54 9.28
CA HIS A 53 17.49 -19.47 8.57
C HIS A 53 17.98 -18.40 9.57
N PRO A 54 19.19 -17.84 9.45
CA PRO A 54 19.69 -16.81 10.36
C PRO A 54 18.80 -15.57 10.46
N CYS A 55 18.08 -15.26 9.38
CA CYS A 55 17.08 -14.18 9.29
C CYS A 55 15.66 -14.57 9.67
N GLN A 56 15.48 -15.73 10.29
CA GLN A 56 14.23 -16.07 10.94
C GLN A 56 14.19 -15.43 12.33
N PRO A 57 13.16 -14.62 12.65
CA PRO A 57 13.03 -14.06 13.98
C PRO A 57 13.03 -15.13 15.06
N SER A 58 13.68 -14.85 16.17
CA SER A 58 13.69 -15.74 17.33
C SER A 58 12.98 -15.17 18.55
N ALA A 59 12.65 -13.88 18.51
CA ALA A 59 11.99 -13.17 19.59
C ALA A 59 10.52 -13.59 19.72
N ASP A 60 10.05 -13.76 20.95
CA ASP A 60 8.73 -14.31 21.23
C ASP A 60 7.61 -13.35 20.78
N GLU A 61 7.87 -12.03 20.76
CA GLU A 61 6.91 -11.04 20.27
C GLU A 61 6.56 -11.20 18.77
N CYS A 62 7.37 -11.95 18.02
CA CYS A 62 7.12 -12.24 16.61
C CYS A 62 6.18 -13.44 16.41
N TYR A 63 5.87 -14.18 17.47
CA TYR A 63 5.09 -15.42 17.43
C TYR A 63 4.17 -15.52 18.66
N VAL A 64 3.03 -14.82 18.64
CA VAL A 64 2.12 -14.81 19.81
C VAL A 64 1.60 -16.20 20.17
N ALA A 65 1.39 -17.08 19.18
CA ALA A 65 1.01 -18.48 19.41
C ALA A 65 2.21 -19.44 19.48
N GLY A 66 3.43 -18.91 19.60
CA GLY A 66 4.68 -19.66 19.54
C GLY A 66 5.16 -19.93 18.12
N LYS A 67 6.44 -20.29 17.99
CA LYS A 67 7.13 -20.47 16.69
C LYS A 67 6.46 -21.51 15.79
N SER A 68 5.90 -22.58 16.34
CA SER A 68 5.17 -23.58 15.56
C SER A 68 3.65 -23.40 15.59
N GLY A 69 3.17 -22.28 16.15
CA GLY A 69 1.74 -22.03 16.33
C GLY A 69 1.08 -21.38 15.11
N PRO A 70 -0.26 -21.18 15.19
CA PRO A 70 -1.02 -20.44 14.21
C PRO A 70 -0.38 -19.11 13.80
N GLY A 71 -0.28 -18.89 12.49
CA GLY A 71 0.21 -17.64 11.89
C GLY A 71 1.72 -17.41 11.97
N ALA A 72 2.50 -18.37 12.50
CA ALA A 72 3.96 -18.23 12.57
C ALA A 72 4.63 -18.03 11.20
N ALA A 73 4.05 -18.60 10.14
CA ALA A 73 4.55 -18.47 8.77
C ALA A 73 4.57 -17.03 8.23
N CYS A 74 3.82 -16.10 8.83
CA CYS A 74 3.78 -14.69 8.44
C CYS A 74 4.07 -13.73 9.62
N LEU A 75 4.58 -14.26 10.75
CA LEU A 75 4.84 -13.49 11.97
C LEU A 75 3.56 -12.87 12.57
N ALA A 76 2.48 -13.66 12.64
CA ALA A 76 1.24 -13.24 13.24
C ALA A 76 1.40 -12.94 14.74
N ARG A 77 0.77 -11.84 15.15
CA ARG A 77 0.72 -11.32 16.53
C ARG A 77 -0.64 -11.50 17.17
N HIS A 78 -1.49 -12.32 16.56
CA HIS A 78 -2.77 -12.73 17.09
C HIS A 78 -3.15 -14.08 16.51
N ASP A 79 -3.70 -14.94 17.35
CA ASP A 79 -4.20 -16.25 16.97
C ASP A 79 -5.68 -16.15 16.57
N ASN A 80 -5.94 -16.34 15.27
CA ASN A 80 -7.29 -16.34 14.69
C ASN A 80 -7.88 -17.76 14.59
N SER A 81 -7.20 -18.80 15.10
CA SER A 81 -7.55 -20.19 14.82
C SER A 81 -8.86 -20.64 15.47
N GLU A 82 -9.30 -20.01 16.56
CA GLU A 82 -10.52 -20.39 17.31
C GLU A 82 -11.72 -19.43 17.12
N GLY A 83 -11.52 -18.28 16.46
CA GLY A 83 -12.57 -17.26 16.29
C GLY A 83 -13.36 -17.36 14.98
N ASP A 84 -14.49 -16.68 14.90
CA ASP A 84 -15.22 -16.43 13.63
C ASP A 84 -14.77 -15.14 12.93
N VAL A 85 -13.97 -14.32 13.61
CA VAL A 85 -13.44 -13.07 13.08
C VAL A 85 -11.93 -13.22 12.91
N VAL A 86 -11.48 -13.10 11.68
CA VAL A 86 -10.06 -13.13 11.31
C VAL A 86 -9.58 -11.69 11.16
N THR A 87 -8.77 -11.22 12.11
CA THR A 87 -8.24 -9.85 12.06
C THR A 87 -6.81 -9.83 11.57
N LEU A 88 -6.53 -8.97 10.58
CA LEU A 88 -5.26 -8.92 9.86
C LEU A 88 -4.76 -7.48 9.72
N ARG A 89 -3.44 -7.31 9.71
CA ARG A 89 -2.76 -6.08 9.29
C ARG A 89 -1.89 -6.37 8.08
N VAL A 90 -1.93 -5.51 7.07
CA VAL A 90 -1.01 -5.59 5.94
C VAL A 90 0.42 -5.34 6.41
N SER A 91 1.32 -6.29 6.14
CA SER A 91 2.74 -6.23 6.50
C SER A 91 3.61 -5.81 5.33
N GLN A 92 3.15 -6.01 4.10
CA GLN A 92 3.83 -5.64 2.87
C GLN A 92 2.81 -5.29 1.80
N LEU A 93 3.12 -4.28 0.99
CA LEU A 93 2.32 -3.85 -0.15
C LEU A 93 3.25 -3.60 -1.34
N GLU A 94 3.04 -4.33 -2.42
CA GLU A 94 3.76 -4.21 -3.68
C GLU A 94 2.84 -3.56 -4.72
N LEU A 95 3.13 -2.32 -5.10
CA LEU A 95 2.34 -1.61 -6.10
C LEU A 95 2.68 -2.13 -7.50
N SER A 96 1.67 -2.46 -8.30
CA SER A 96 1.80 -3.00 -9.66
C SER A 96 1.17 -2.10 -10.74
N SER A 97 0.33 -1.15 -10.37
CA SER A 97 -0.23 -0.17 -11.30
C SER A 97 -0.54 1.15 -10.57
N PRO A 98 -0.28 2.31 -11.18
CA PRO A 98 0.39 2.53 -12.46
C PRO A 98 1.91 2.27 -12.42
N THR A 99 2.58 2.21 -13.57
CA THR A 99 4.05 2.02 -13.66
C THR A 99 4.85 3.09 -12.88
N ALA A 100 4.31 4.29 -12.74
CA ALA A 100 4.92 5.34 -11.91
C ALA A 100 5.03 4.97 -10.43
N LEU A 101 4.11 4.11 -9.92
CA LEU A 101 4.16 3.62 -8.55
C LEU A 101 5.10 2.44 -8.35
N ARG A 102 5.46 1.74 -9.44
CA ARG A 102 6.38 0.58 -9.42
C ARG A 102 7.85 0.96 -9.32
N GLN A 103 8.18 2.24 -9.31
CA GLN A 103 9.57 2.68 -9.30
C GLN A 103 10.26 2.18 -8.02
N PRO A 104 11.44 1.52 -8.11
CA PRO A 104 12.11 0.95 -6.96
C PRO A 104 12.34 1.96 -5.83
N PHE A 105 12.63 3.22 -6.17
CA PHE A 105 12.75 4.30 -5.18
C PHE A 105 11.46 4.51 -4.39
N LEU A 106 10.30 4.58 -5.06
CA LEU A 106 9.03 4.78 -4.37
C LEU A 106 8.70 3.56 -3.49
N GLN A 107 8.85 2.36 -4.06
CA GLN A 107 8.58 1.12 -3.33
C GLN A 107 9.49 1.02 -2.10
N ASN A 108 10.81 1.17 -2.25
CA ASN A 108 11.76 0.87 -1.18
C ASN A 108 11.97 2.04 -0.20
N SER A 109 11.79 3.29 -0.62
CA SER A 109 12.05 4.47 0.22
C SER A 109 10.80 5.13 0.77
N VAL A 110 9.61 4.84 0.21
CA VAL A 110 8.36 5.47 0.63
C VAL A 110 7.35 4.43 1.11
N ILE A 111 7.01 3.44 0.27
CA ILE A 111 5.91 2.52 0.56
C ILE A 111 6.31 1.45 1.57
N THR A 112 7.37 0.68 1.28
CA THR A 112 7.83 -0.43 2.14
C THR A 112 8.15 0.04 3.56
N PRO A 113 8.91 1.13 3.80
CA PRO A 113 9.17 1.60 5.17
C PRO A 113 7.88 2.00 5.90
N LYS A 114 6.91 2.62 5.22
CA LYS A 114 5.66 3.06 5.88
C LYS A 114 4.72 1.90 6.22
N ILE A 115 4.64 0.87 5.39
CA ILE A 115 3.76 -0.29 5.63
C ILE A 115 4.37 -1.30 6.61
N THR A 116 5.70 -1.47 6.57
CA THR A 116 6.40 -2.46 7.38
C THR A 116 6.28 -2.10 8.87
N PRO A 117 6.02 -3.08 9.76
CA PRO A 117 6.11 -2.88 11.20
C PRO A 117 7.45 -2.28 11.63
N ASP A 118 7.44 -1.45 12.68
CA ASP A 118 8.65 -1.15 13.44
C ASP A 118 8.79 -2.19 14.56
N ALA A 119 9.46 -3.30 14.24
CA ALA A 119 9.72 -4.37 15.18
C ALA A 119 11.09 -5.00 14.89
N PRO A 120 12.19 -4.36 15.33
CA PRO A 120 13.54 -4.81 15.03
C PRO A 120 13.84 -6.24 15.51
N GLY A 121 13.23 -6.68 16.62
CA GLY A 121 13.33 -8.07 17.12
C GLY A 121 12.76 -9.11 16.14
N CYS A 122 11.93 -8.67 15.20
CA CYS A 122 11.33 -9.45 14.12
C CYS A 122 11.97 -9.20 12.75
N PHE A 123 13.12 -8.53 12.70
CA PHE A 123 13.76 -8.07 11.46
C PHE A 123 12.83 -7.20 10.58
N GLN A 124 11.93 -6.46 11.23
CA GLN A 124 11.04 -5.50 10.57
C GLN A 124 11.45 -4.09 10.98
N PHE A 125 11.97 -3.31 10.02
CA PHE A 125 12.57 -1.99 10.27
C PHE A 125 11.77 -0.87 9.60
N GLY A 126 10.45 -0.98 9.60
CA GLY A 126 9.57 0.06 9.06
C GLY A 126 9.23 1.14 10.08
N HIS A 127 8.15 1.86 9.79
CA HIS A 127 7.63 2.96 10.59
C HIS A 127 6.17 2.75 11.01
N SER A 128 5.49 1.75 10.45
CA SER A 128 4.06 1.50 10.72
C SER A 128 3.19 2.76 10.58
N GLN A 129 3.40 3.52 9.51
CA GLN A 129 2.70 4.77 9.19
C GLN A 129 1.65 4.60 8.08
N PHE A 130 1.63 3.45 7.43
CA PHE A 130 0.60 3.05 6.48
C PHE A 130 0.02 1.72 6.93
N ASN A 131 -0.94 1.78 7.86
CA ASN A 131 -1.54 0.59 8.46
C ASN A 131 -2.90 0.35 7.82
N ILE A 132 -3.04 -0.75 7.09
CA ILE A 132 -4.32 -1.23 6.59
C ILE A 132 -4.72 -2.45 7.39
N LEU A 133 -5.94 -2.43 7.90
CA LEU A 133 -6.53 -3.44 8.76
C LEU A 133 -7.73 -4.11 8.08
N PHE A 134 -7.90 -5.40 8.34
CA PHE A 134 -9.06 -6.18 7.94
C PHE A 134 -9.63 -6.95 9.12
N ALA A 135 -10.95 -7.11 9.15
CA ALA A 135 -11.66 -8.06 10.00
C ALA A 135 -12.64 -8.86 9.14
N TRP A 136 -12.30 -10.11 8.82
CA TRP A 136 -13.16 -11.03 8.05
C TRP A 136 -14.01 -11.84 9.01
N ASN A 137 -15.31 -11.61 9.02
CA ASN A 137 -16.26 -12.34 9.83
C ASN A 137 -16.87 -13.49 9.02
N THR A 138 -16.40 -14.71 9.26
CA THR A 138 -16.79 -15.90 8.50
C THR A 138 -18.20 -16.40 8.80
N SER A 139 -18.80 -16.00 9.92
CA SER A 139 -20.18 -16.39 10.27
C SER A 139 -21.22 -15.47 9.61
N THR A 140 -20.89 -14.21 9.35
CA THR A 140 -21.77 -13.23 8.70
C THR A 140 -21.43 -12.97 7.23
N LEU A 141 -20.31 -13.50 6.74
CA LEU A 141 -19.76 -13.23 5.40
C LEU A 141 -19.54 -11.74 5.13
N LYS A 142 -19.11 -11.03 6.18
CA LYS A 142 -18.78 -9.62 6.12
C LYS A 142 -17.32 -9.36 6.36
N VAL A 143 -16.78 -8.35 5.69
CA VAL A 143 -15.42 -7.86 5.94
C VAL A 143 -15.44 -6.38 6.23
N THR A 144 -14.71 -6.01 7.28
CA THR A 144 -14.44 -4.61 7.62
C THR A 144 -13.02 -4.27 7.20
N GLN A 145 -12.86 -3.25 6.35
CA GLN A 145 -11.58 -2.66 6.01
C GLN A 145 -11.47 -1.29 6.66
N GLY A 146 -10.27 -0.92 7.11
CA GLY A 146 -10.00 0.44 7.54
C GLY A 146 -8.51 0.67 7.73
N ALA A 147 -8.15 1.91 8.04
CA ALA A 147 -6.77 2.26 8.40
C ALA A 147 -6.59 2.31 9.92
N ALA A 148 -5.34 2.27 10.38
CA ALA A 148 -4.98 2.58 11.77
C ALA A 148 -4.01 3.78 11.84
N PRO A 149 -4.02 4.56 12.94
CA PRO A 149 -2.97 5.54 13.22
C PRO A 149 -1.57 4.90 13.25
N PRO A 150 -0.49 5.70 13.20
CA PRO A 150 0.85 5.19 13.38
C PRO A 150 0.97 4.35 14.66
N GLN A 151 1.66 3.20 14.58
CA GLN A 151 1.75 2.30 15.73
C GLN A 151 2.36 2.99 16.97
N ALA A 152 3.31 3.90 16.76
CA ALA A 152 3.91 4.72 17.80
C ALA A 152 2.91 5.55 18.62
N LEU A 153 1.72 5.85 18.09
CA LEU A 153 0.66 6.62 18.76
C LEU A 153 -0.31 5.75 19.56
N ILE A 154 -0.44 4.46 19.20
CA ILE A 154 -1.39 3.53 19.82
C ILE A 154 -0.73 2.54 20.81
N GLY A 155 0.60 2.47 20.84
CA GLY A 155 1.37 1.66 21.78
C GLY A 155 2.11 0.48 21.12
N PRO A 156 2.63 -0.47 21.91
CA PRO A 156 3.32 -1.62 21.34
C PRO A 156 2.33 -2.50 20.55
N MET A 157 2.80 -3.09 19.45
CA MET A 157 1.94 -3.87 18.56
C MET A 157 1.34 -5.13 19.22
N SER A 158 1.92 -5.58 20.34
CA SER A 158 1.37 -6.66 21.18
C SER A 158 0.01 -6.32 21.80
N ASP A 159 -0.27 -5.04 22.01
CA ASP A 159 -1.53 -4.58 22.62
C ASP A 159 -2.68 -4.56 21.59
N GLY A 160 -2.32 -4.72 20.32
CA GLY A 160 -3.22 -4.70 19.17
C GLY A 160 -3.18 -3.37 18.42
N SER A 161 -4.15 -3.22 17.52
CA SER A 161 -4.41 -2.04 16.73
C SER A 161 -5.87 -1.60 16.88
N CYS A 162 -6.22 -0.47 16.27
CA CYS A 162 -7.58 0.03 16.24
C CYS A 162 -7.79 0.83 14.94
N TYR A 163 -9.03 0.93 14.50
CA TYR A 163 -9.38 1.71 13.31
C TYR A 163 -9.30 3.21 13.61
N ALA A 164 -8.70 3.97 12.70
CA ALA A 164 -8.84 5.41 12.69
C ALA A 164 -10.30 5.81 12.45
N ASP A 165 -10.78 6.80 13.20
CA ASP A 165 -12.13 7.35 13.10
C ASP A 165 -12.07 8.88 13.25
N PHE A 166 -11.98 9.60 12.13
CA PHE A 166 -11.97 11.07 12.11
C PHE A 166 -12.49 11.61 10.78
N THR A 167 -12.78 12.90 10.74
CA THR A 167 -13.10 13.62 9.49
C THR A 167 -11.92 14.48 9.09
N ASP A 168 -11.41 14.31 7.87
CA ASP A 168 -10.34 15.15 7.35
C ASP A 168 -10.83 16.60 7.22
N PRO A 169 -10.20 17.57 7.90
CA PRO A 169 -10.64 18.96 7.85
C PRO A 169 -10.48 19.62 6.48
N ALA A 170 -9.61 19.11 5.61
CA ALA A 170 -9.36 19.71 4.29
C ALA A 170 -10.41 19.32 3.24
N SER A 171 -10.75 18.04 3.17
CA SER A 171 -11.70 17.48 2.19
C SER A 171 -13.11 17.24 2.76
N GLY A 172 -13.25 17.15 4.08
CA GLY A 172 -14.47 16.68 4.72
C GLY A 172 -14.70 15.17 4.61
N ALA A 173 -13.75 14.42 4.04
CA ALA A 173 -13.84 12.97 3.92
C ALA A 173 -13.83 12.31 5.29
N LYS A 174 -14.62 11.24 5.44
CA LYS A 174 -14.64 10.44 6.66
C LYS A 174 -13.63 9.30 6.57
N ILE A 175 -12.69 9.27 7.49
CA ILE A 175 -11.75 8.18 7.68
C ILE A 175 -12.33 7.33 8.79
N GLN A 176 -13.00 6.23 8.44
CA GLN A 176 -13.62 5.29 9.36
C GLN A 176 -13.63 3.89 8.72
N PRO A 177 -13.73 2.81 9.49
CA PRO A 177 -13.84 1.48 8.92
C PRO A 177 -15.10 1.35 8.05
N VAL A 178 -14.98 0.65 6.92
CA VAL A 178 -16.06 0.36 5.98
C VAL A 178 -16.32 -1.14 5.98
N GLU A 179 -17.59 -1.53 6.08
CA GLU A 179 -18.03 -2.93 6.04
C GLU A 179 -18.70 -3.23 4.70
N THR A 180 -18.40 -4.39 4.12
CA THR A 180 -19.07 -4.91 2.93
C THR A 180 -19.22 -6.43 3.03
N ASP A 181 -20.04 -7.01 2.16
CA ASP A 181 -20.16 -8.46 2.03
C ASP A 181 -18.96 -9.01 1.23
N PHE A 182 -18.54 -10.23 1.54
CA PHE A 182 -17.55 -10.96 0.74
C PHE A 182 -18.07 -12.30 0.27
N VAL A 183 -17.47 -12.80 -0.80
CA VAL A 183 -17.70 -14.15 -1.31
C VAL A 183 -16.43 -14.99 -1.18
N ILE A 184 -16.60 -16.31 -1.10
CA ILE A 184 -15.50 -17.26 -1.12
C ILE A 184 -15.54 -18.00 -2.45
N GLU A 185 -14.53 -17.79 -3.28
CA GLU A 185 -14.35 -18.41 -4.59
C GLU A 185 -13.19 -19.41 -4.50
N GLY A 186 -13.50 -20.68 -4.22
CA GLY A 186 -12.48 -21.69 -3.95
C GLY A 186 -11.77 -21.44 -2.62
N ASP A 187 -10.48 -21.10 -2.67
CA ASP A 187 -9.64 -20.74 -1.52
C ASP A 187 -9.50 -19.23 -1.31
N THR A 188 -10.18 -18.44 -2.15
CA THR A 188 -9.98 -16.98 -2.23
C THR A 188 -11.20 -16.24 -1.69
N TYR A 189 -10.96 -15.38 -0.71
CA TYR A 189 -11.91 -14.42 -0.18
C TYR A 189 -11.90 -13.20 -1.09
N ARG A 190 -13.07 -12.72 -1.50
CA ARG A 190 -13.20 -11.57 -2.41
C ARG A 190 -14.29 -10.61 -1.92
N ALA A 191 -13.94 -9.34 -1.81
CA ALA A 191 -14.83 -8.27 -1.38
C ALA A 191 -14.67 -7.04 -2.28
N VAL A 192 -15.73 -6.23 -2.41
CA VAL A 192 -15.69 -4.95 -3.13
C VAL A 192 -16.24 -3.87 -2.20
N PHE A 193 -15.43 -2.83 -1.98
CA PHE A 193 -15.80 -1.66 -1.20
C PHE A 193 -16.12 -0.51 -2.16
N PRO A 194 -17.31 0.12 -2.08
CA PRO A 194 -17.65 1.21 -2.99
C PRO A 194 -16.68 2.38 -2.92
N GLU A 195 -16.27 2.76 -1.71
CA GLU A 195 -15.34 3.85 -1.45
C GLU A 195 -14.59 3.58 -0.14
N VAL A 196 -13.28 3.82 -0.16
CA VAL A 196 -12.40 3.75 1.01
C VAL A 196 -11.43 4.92 0.97
N ALA A 197 -11.33 5.66 2.07
CA ALA A 197 -10.32 6.69 2.25
C ALA A 197 -9.21 6.19 3.18
N VAL A 198 -8.00 6.01 2.65
CA VAL A 198 -6.88 5.43 3.38
C VAL A 198 -5.83 6.49 3.70
N PRO A 199 -5.65 6.89 4.99
CA PRO A 199 -4.57 7.78 5.37
C PRO A 199 -3.20 7.08 5.30
N ILE A 200 -2.24 7.76 4.71
CA ILE A 200 -0.82 7.42 4.73
C ILE A 200 -0.14 8.50 5.56
N TYR A 201 0.22 8.18 6.80
CA TYR A 201 0.84 9.13 7.71
C TYR A 201 2.26 9.45 7.25
N LEU A 202 2.61 10.73 7.26
CA LEU A 202 3.93 11.18 6.82
C LEU A 202 4.96 11.11 7.96
N GLU A 203 4.48 11.20 9.19
CA GLU A 203 5.23 11.12 10.45
C GLU A 203 4.36 10.42 11.53
N ASP A 204 4.91 10.25 12.73
CA ASP A 204 4.20 9.68 13.88
C ASP A 204 3.29 10.74 14.52
N SER A 205 2.29 11.19 13.77
CA SER A 205 1.32 12.23 14.14
C SER A 205 -0.07 11.91 13.58
N HIS A 206 -1.12 12.37 14.24
CA HIS A 206 -2.50 12.25 13.75
C HIS A 206 -2.87 13.28 12.68
N THR A 207 -2.08 14.35 12.53
CA THR A 207 -2.48 15.53 11.73
C THR A 207 -1.75 15.65 10.40
N ASN A 208 -0.77 14.79 10.14
CA ASN A 208 0.10 14.89 8.97
C ASN A 208 0.05 13.58 8.18
N TYR A 209 -0.85 13.54 7.20
CA TYR A 209 -1.09 12.39 6.35
C TYR A 209 -1.47 12.84 4.94
N ALA A 210 -1.17 11.99 3.97
CA ALA A 210 -1.79 12.03 2.65
C ALA A 210 -3.02 11.12 2.66
N LEU A 211 -4.16 11.58 2.15
CA LEU A 211 -5.36 10.77 2.06
C LEU A 211 -5.46 10.15 0.67
N LEU A 212 -5.52 8.82 0.58
CA LEU A 212 -5.72 8.11 -0.68
C LEU A 212 -7.18 7.65 -0.78
N PRO A 213 -8.04 8.35 -1.54
CA PRO A 213 -9.36 7.84 -1.86
C PRO A 213 -9.25 6.73 -2.91
N LEU A 214 -9.94 5.62 -2.67
CA LEU A 214 -10.05 4.48 -3.57
C LEU A 214 -11.52 4.14 -3.78
N HIS A 215 -11.95 4.15 -5.03
CA HIS A 215 -13.30 3.78 -5.47
C HIS A 215 -13.32 2.37 -6.01
N GLU A 216 -14.44 1.68 -5.80
CA GLU A 216 -14.67 0.31 -6.24
C GLU A 216 -13.50 -0.62 -5.88
N LEU A 217 -13.01 -0.49 -4.64
CA LEU A 217 -11.84 -1.20 -4.14
C LEU A 217 -12.17 -2.69 -4.00
N GLU A 218 -11.72 -3.48 -4.94
CA GLU A 218 -11.72 -4.93 -4.87
C GLU A 218 -10.51 -5.42 -4.04
N VAL A 219 -10.79 -6.27 -3.07
CA VAL A 219 -9.79 -6.94 -2.24
C VAL A 219 -9.95 -8.44 -2.41
N THR A 220 -8.82 -9.11 -2.69
CA THR A 220 -8.74 -10.57 -2.62
C THR A 220 -7.77 -11.01 -1.53
N ALA A 221 -8.03 -12.16 -0.93
CA ALA A 221 -7.15 -12.75 0.08
C ALA A 221 -7.21 -14.28 0.04
N LYS A 222 -6.04 -14.94 0.06
CA LYS A 222 -5.93 -16.36 0.37
C LYS A 222 -5.49 -16.53 1.81
N LEU A 223 -6.43 -16.93 2.67
CA LEU A 223 -6.12 -17.20 4.07
C LEU A 223 -5.41 -18.55 4.22
N SER A 224 -4.40 -18.60 5.08
CA SER A 224 -3.84 -19.86 5.55
C SER A 224 -4.88 -20.71 6.28
N ALA A 225 -4.63 -22.01 6.40
CA ALA A 225 -5.57 -22.95 7.05
C ALA A 225 -5.85 -22.60 8.52
N ASP A 226 -4.87 -22.04 9.22
CA ASP A 226 -4.99 -21.53 10.60
C ASP A 226 -5.59 -20.11 10.68
N ARG A 227 -5.87 -19.49 9.53
CA ARG A 227 -6.42 -18.13 9.40
C ARG A 227 -5.51 -17.04 9.97
N GLY A 228 -4.22 -17.33 10.17
CA GLY A 228 -3.25 -16.37 10.69
C GLY A 228 -2.59 -15.49 9.62
N CYS A 229 -2.63 -15.90 8.34
CA CYS A 229 -1.81 -15.30 7.29
C CYS A 229 -2.55 -15.07 5.98
N VAL A 230 -2.15 -13.99 5.30
CA VAL A 230 -2.28 -13.81 3.85
C VAL A 230 -0.86 -13.70 3.30
N GLY A 231 -0.44 -14.70 2.53
CA GLY A 231 0.96 -14.82 2.11
C GLY A 231 1.86 -15.42 3.19
N ARG A 232 3.18 -15.26 3.07
CA ARG A 232 4.16 -15.75 4.06
C ARG A 232 5.41 -14.90 4.13
N TYR A 233 6.07 -14.93 5.28
CA TYR A 233 7.41 -14.38 5.46
C TYR A 233 8.45 -15.30 4.78
N VAL A 234 9.43 -14.71 4.12
CA VAL A 234 10.44 -15.44 3.33
C VAL A 234 11.84 -15.00 3.80
N PRO A 235 12.37 -15.62 4.87
CA PRO A 235 13.68 -15.26 5.39
C PRO A 235 14.81 -15.46 4.38
N GLU A 236 14.62 -16.34 3.39
CA GLU A 236 15.58 -16.59 2.31
C GLU A 236 15.78 -15.37 1.39
N ASN A 237 14.82 -14.44 1.38
CA ASN A 237 14.91 -13.19 0.63
C ASN A 237 15.68 -12.09 1.38
N LEU A 238 16.19 -12.38 2.58
CA LEU A 238 16.84 -11.41 3.45
C LEU A 238 18.36 -11.58 3.41
N ASP A 239 19.08 -10.46 3.52
CA ASP A 239 20.54 -10.41 3.54
C ASP A 239 21.04 -10.55 4.99
N GLU A 240 21.60 -11.72 5.29
CA GLU A 240 22.20 -12.05 6.60
C GLU A 240 23.31 -11.07 7.02
N THR A 241 23.95 -10.39 6.07
CA THR A 241 25.04 -9.43 6.34
C THR A 241 24.53 -8.01 6.60
N GLN A 242 23.26 -7.72 6.31
CA GLN A 242 22.66 -6.39 6.43
C GLN A 242 21.44 -6.39 7.35
N THR A 243 21.63 -6.84 8.60
CA THR A 243 20.56 -6.87 9.61
C THR A 243 19.29 -7.60 9.16
N CYS A 244 19.41 -8.55 8.22
CA CYS A 244 18.27 -9.25 7.62
C CYS A 244 17.28 -8.31 6.91
N ALA A 245 17.79 -7.24 6.29
CA ALA A 245 17.02 -6.45 5.34
C ALA A 245 16.72 -7.27 4.07
N ALA A 246 15.63 -6.94 3.37
CA ALA A 246 15.33 -7.56 2.09
C ALA A 246 16.45 -7.29 1.07
N LYS A 247 16.83 -8.33 0.32
CA LYS A 247 17.78 -8.21 -0.78
C LYS A 247 17.24 -7.26 -1.85
N GLU A 248 18.14 -6.64 -2.61
CA GLU A 248 17.74 -5.74 -3.68
C GLU A 248 16.78 -6.41 -4.67
N GLY A 249 15.65 -5.75 -4.94
CA GLY A 249 14.60 -6.27 -5.82
C GLY A 249 13.79 -7.42 -5.24
N GLN A 250 13.99 -7.77 -3.97
CA GLN A 250 13.21 -8.80 -3.27
C GLN A 250 12.39 -8.20 -2.13
N PHE A 251 11.46 -9.00 -1.65
CA PHE A 251 10.50 -8.66 -0.63
C PHE A 251 10.62 -9.63 0.55
N ALA A 252 10.41 -9.13 1.77
CA ALA A 252 10.44 -9.96 2.98
C ALA A 252 9.25 -10.94 3.06
N TYR A 253 8.22 -10.70 2.24
CA TYR A 253 7.04 -11.55 2.14
C TYR A 253 6.75 -11.97 0.71
N GLU A 254 6.22 -13.17 0.57
CA GLU A 254 5.40 -13.56 -0.57
C GLU A 254 3.96 -13.10 -0.35
N ASN A 255 3.40 -12.41 -1.34
CA ASN A 255 2.05 -11.87 -1.28
C ASN A 255 1.01 -13.00 -1.43
N GLY A 256 -0.12 -12.87 -0.75
CA GLY A 256 -1.25 -13.81 -0.82
C GLY A 256 -2.60 -13.14 -1.11
N GLY A 257 -2.61 -11.83 -1.32
CA GLY A 257 -3.80 -11.05 -1.64
C GLY A 257 -3.50 -9.96 -2.66
N SER A 258 -4.56 -9.31 -3.14
CA SER A 258 -4.46 -8.15 -4.03
C SER A 258 -5.45 -7.06 -3.67
N TYR A 259 -5.09 -5.81 -4.00
CA TYR A 259 -6.01 -4.69 -4.09
C TYR A 259 -6.12 -4.24 -5.53
N ARG A 260 -7.33 -3.86 -5.93
CA ARG A 260 -7.61 -3.20 -7.20
C ARG A 260 -8.73 -2.20 -7.01
N GLY A 261 -8.43 -0.92 -7.15
CA GLY A 261 -9.41 0.16 -7.11
C GLY A 261 -8.95 1.29 -7.99
N TYR A 262 -9.73 2.36 -8.12
CA TYR A 262 -9.30 3.53 -8.87
C TYR A 262 -9.38 4.82 -8.06
N VAL A 263 -8.59 5.80 -8.46
CA VAL A 263 -8.65 7.17 -7.97
C VAL A 263 -8.88 8.09 -9.16
N THR A 264 -9.82 9.03 -9.07
CA THR A 264 -10.01 9.99 -10.16
C THR A 264 -8.79 10.90 -10.29
N VAL A 265 -8.56 11.44 -11.48
CA VAL A 265 -7.41 12.32 -11.69
C VAL A 265 -7.48 13.57 -10.82
N GLU A 266 -8.69 14.11 -10.65
CA GLU A 266 -8.98 15.28 -9.83
C GLU A 266 -8.71 15.02 -8.35
N GLU A 267 -9.09 13.85 -7.83
CA GLU A 267 -8.80 13.47 -6.45
C GLU A 267 -7.30 13.28 -6.23
N ALA A 268 -6.63 12.57 -7.12
CA ALA A 268 -5.18 12.39 -7.03
C ALA A 268 -4.42 13.72 -7.08
N ASP A 269 -4.95 14.76 -7.73
CA ASP A 269 -4.31 16.08 -7.73
C ASP A 269 -4.48 16.85 -6.40
N ARG A 270 -5.41 16.42 -5.55
CA ARG A 270 -5.61 16.95 -4.19
C ARG A 270 -4.78 16.21 -3.14
N VAL A 271 -4.18 15.07 -3.48
CA VAL A 271 -3.33 14.30 -2.58
C VAL A 271 -1.91 14.86 -2.64
N ASP A 272 -1.52 15.61 -1.61
CA ASP A 272 -0.19 16.22 -1.54
C ASP A 272 0.86 15.21 -1.06
N ILE A 273 1.99 15.12 -1.77
CA ILE A 273 3.15 14.30 -1.36
C ILE A 273 4.27 15.25 -0.95
N ASP A 274 4.23 15.69 0.30
CA ASP A 274 5.13 16.73 0.83
C ASP A 274 6.61 16.41 0.68
N SER A 275 7.00 15.14 0.84
CA SER A 275 8.39 14.70 0.68
C SER A 275 8.92 14.90 -0.74
N LEU A 276 8.03 14.84 -1.73
CA LEU A 276 8.35 15.01 -3.14
C LEU A 276 8.04 16.42 -3.68
N ARG A 277 7.28 17.22 -2.90
CA ARG A 277 6.83 18.58 -3.25
C ARG A 277 5.94 18.63 -4.50
N TYR A 278 5.13 17.60 -4.71
CA TYR A 278 4.10 17.56 -5.76
C TYR A 278 2.93 16.65 -5.38
N SER A 279 1.81 16.76 -6.09
CA SER A 279 0.61 15.93 -5.88
C SER A 279 0.78 14.50 -6.41
N LEU A 280 -0.07 13.58 -5.95
CA LEU A 280 -0.14 12.21 -6.47
C LEU A 280 -0.44 12.21 -7.98
N CYS A 281 -1.27 13.13 -8.48
CA CYS A 281 -1.49 13.27 -9.92
C CYS A 281 -0.19 13.49 -10.70
N VAL A 282 0.69 14.37 -10.22
CA VAL A 282 1.98 14.64 -10.87
C VAL A 282 2.85 13.39 -10.85
N LEU A 283 2.86 12.64 -9.75
CA LEU A 283 3.55 11.36 -9.64
C LEU A 283 3.00 10.33 -10.66
N LEU A 284 1.69 10.11 -10.65
CA LEU A 284 0.99 9.12 -11.48
C LEU A 284 1.10 9.42 -12.97
N SER A 285 1.28 10.69 -13.35
CA SER A 285 1.54 11.08 -14.74
C SER A 285 2.81 10.46 -15.33
N GLY A 286 3.76 10.04 -14.49
CA GLY A 286 5.07 9.55 -14.90
C GLY A 286 5.97 10.62 -15.54
N ASN A 287 5.55 11.89 -15.59
CA ASN A 287 6.31 12.98 -16.19
C ASN A 287 6.21 14.27 -15.37
N VAL A 288 6.94 14.28 -14.24
CA VAL A 288 7.00 15.40 -13.32
C VAL A 288 7.38 16.70 -14.04
N LYS A 289 8.34 16.69 -14.97
CA LYS A 289 8.79 17.89 -15.68
C LYS A 289 7.67 18.54 -16.50
N ARG A 290 6.80 17.73 -17.10
CA ARG A 290 5.68 18.22 -17.91
C ARG A 290 4.52 18.70 -17.05
N TRP A 291 4.18 17.93 -16.01
CA TRP A 291 2.92 18.10 -15.28
C TRP A 291 3.06 18.81 -13.94
N GLN A 292 4.27 19.06 -13.44
CA GLN A 292 4.45 19.80 -12.20
C GLN A 292 4.27 21.30 -12.45
N HIS A 293 3.05 21.79 -12.35
CA HIS A 293 2.74 23.21 -12.35
C HIS A 293 2.71 23.71 -10.90
N LYS A 294 3.47 24.77 -10.62
CA LYS A 294 3.55 25.34 -9.27
C LYS A 294 2.88 26.71 -9.26
N PRO A 295 1.65 26.84 -8.74
CA PRO A 295 1.00 28.12 -8.53
C PRO A 295 1.88 29.11 -7.77
N ALA A 296 1.73 30.40 -8.09
CA ALA A 296 2.42 31.45 -7.35
C ALA A 296 2.03 31.41 -5.87
N GLY A 297 3.01 31.20 -4.99
CA GLY A 297 2.82 31.13 -3.54
C GLY A 297 2.57 29.72 -2.98
N GLU A 298 2.38 28.70 -3.83
CA GLU A 298 2.27 27.32 -3.36
C GLU A 298 3.64 26.64 -3.24
N THR A 299 3.76 25.66 -2.34
CA THR A 299 4.97 24.85 -2.16
C THR A 299 4.91 23.51 -2.90
N ILE A 300 3.70 23.04 -3.20
CA ILE A 300 3.42 21.75 -3.86
C ILE A 300 3.08 22.03 -5.33
N GLY A 301 3.72 21.28 -6.24
CA GLY A 301 3.34 21.29 -7.65
C GLY A 301 2.14 20.38 -7.90
N ARG A 302 1.20 20.83 -8.71
CA ARG A 302 -0.03 20.11 -9.08
C ARG A 302 -0.09 19.91 -10.59
N CYS A 303 -0.92 18.99 -11.05
CA CYS A 303 -1.18 18.76 -12.47
C CYS A 303 -1.89 19.93 -13.14
N VAL A 304 -2.70 20.67 -12.38
CA VAL A 304 -3.39 21.86 -12.87
C VAL A 304 -2.78 23.10 -12.23
N GLY A 305 -2.39 24.08 -13.05
CA GLY A 305 -1.96 25.39 -12.58
C GLY A 305 -3.14 26.22 -12.04
N SER A 306 -2.88 27.12 -11.09
CA SER A 306 -3.90 27.95 -10.42
C SER A 306 -4.69 28.89 -11.34
N THR A 307 -4.23 29.08 -12.58
CA THR A 307 -4.88 29.92 -13.58
C THR A 307 -5.80 29.13 -14.53
N GLY A 308 -5.93 27.80 -14.36
CA GLY A 308 -6.68 26.95 -15.28
C GLY A 308 -6.08 26.88 -16.69
N TYR A 309 -4.90 27.46 -16.90
CA TYR A 309 -4.24 27.50 -18.20
C TYR A 309 -3.48 26.20 -18.44
N VAL A 310 -4.13 25.30 -19.18
CA VAL A 310 -3.48 24.20 -19.88
C VAL A 310 -3.38 24.63 -21.33
N GLU A 311 -2.19 25.03 -21.77
CA GLU A 311 -1.99 25.42 -23.18
C GLU A 311 -2.23 24.24 -24.16
N GLU A 312 -2.43 23.01 -23.64
CA GLU A 312 -2.85 21.81 -24.38
C GLU A 312 -3.85 20.91 -23.61
N GLY A 313 -4.86 21.48 -22.93
CA GLY A 313 -6.13 20.77 -22.68
C GLY A 313 -6.27 19.75 -21.52
N GLY A 314 -6.14 20.21 -20.26
CA GLY A 314 -6.62 19.47 -19.07
C GLY A 314 -5.57 18.72 -18.24
N TYR A 315 -6.04 17.79 -17.42
CA TYR A 315 -5.25 16.88 -16.59
C TYR A 315 -4.46 15.86 -17.42
N PRO A 316 -3.39 15.22 -16.89
CA PRO A 316 -2.80 14.04 -17.51
C PRO A 316 -3.85 12.94 -17.68
N LYS A 317 -3.78 12.20 -18.79
CA LYS A 317 -4.68 11.09 -19.05
C LYS A 317 -4.40 9.93 -18.10
N GLY A 318 -5.43 9.51 -17.37
CA GLY A 318 -5.44 8.28 -16.59
C GLY A 318 -5.41 7.02 -17.46
N ASN A 319 -5.18 5.87 -16.83
CA ASN A 319 -5.27 4.56 -17.49
C ASN A 319 -6.62 3.85 -17.26
N TRP A 320 -7.57 4.53 -16.62
CA TRP A 320 -8.88 4.02 -16.27
C TRP A 320 -10.00 5.03 -16.59
N CYS A 321 -11.21 4.51 -16.76
CA CYS A 321 -12.43 5.30 -16.89
C CYS A 321 -13.33 5.08 -15.67
N ALA A 322 -13.49 6.10 -14.83
CA ALA A 322 -14.27 6.03 -13.59
C ALA A 322 -15.74 5.68 -13.87
N GLY A 323 -16.36 6.36 -14.84
CA GLY A 323 -17.79 6.21 -15.12
C GLY A 323 -18.22 4.83 -15.60
N THR A 324 -17.31 4.04 -16.18
CA THR A 324 -17.59 2.66 -16.63
C THR A 324 -16.87 1.60 -15.80
N ASN A 325 -15.96 2.00 -14.91
CA ASN A 325 -15.03 1.11 -14.22
C ASN A 325 -14.34 0.12 -15.19
N GLN A 326 -13.72 0.66 -16.26
CA GLN A 326 -13.04 -0.10 -17.31
C GLN A 326 -11.70 0.55 -17.68
N PRO A 327 -10.79 -0.16 -18.39
CA PRO A 327 -9.60 0.45 -18.96
C PRO A 327 -9.93 1.72 -19.76
N ALA A 328 -9.05 2.71 -19.68
CA ALA A 328 -9.23 3.97 -20.38
C ALA A 328 -9.41 3.79 -21.90
N THR A 329 -10.16 4.69 -22.50
CA THR A 329 -10.37 4.83 -23.95
C THR A 329 -10.01 6.25 -24.39
N ASP A 330 -10.03 6.51 -25.70
CA ASP A 330 -9.80 7.86 -26.24
C ASP A 330 -10.77 8.90 -25.66
N SER A 331 -11.99 8.48 -25.32
CA SER A 331 -13.05 9.35 -24.80
C SER A 331 -13.16 9.36 -23.27
N CYS A 332 -12.47 8.47 -22.56
CA CYS A 332 -12.54 8.41 -21.09
C CYS A 332 -11.22 7.93 -20.46
N HIS A 333 -10.59 8.79 -19.69
CA HIS A 333 -9.28 8.59 -19.05
C HIS A 333 -9.16 9.46 -17.80
N ASP A 334 -10.25 9.52 -17.03
CA ASP A 334 -10.45 10.41 -15.89
C ASP A 334 -10.06 9.77 -14.55
N ALA A 335 -9.46 8.56 -14.56
CA ALA A 335 -8.97 7.89 -13.37
C ALA A 335 -7.69 7.08 -13.59
N TRP A 336 -6.97 6.82 -12.51
CA TRP A 336 -5.92 5.82 -12.47
C TRP A 336 -6.38 4.57 -11.74
N LEU A 337 -6.19 3.42 -12.37
CA LEU A 337 -6.30 2.13 -11.70
C LEU A 337 -5.07 1.95 -10.81
N ILE A 338 -5.31 1.75 -9.53
CA ILE A 338 -4.32 1.40 -8.52
C ILE A 338 -4.42 -0.11 -8.28
N GLU A 339 -3.33 -0.81 -8.57
CA GLU A 339 -3.23 -2.26 -8.33
C GLU A 339 -2.05 -2.54 -7.42
N SER A 340 -2.23 -3.49 -6.51
CA SER A 340 -1.16 -3.96 -5.66
C SER A 340 -1.37 -5.40 -5.21
N HIS A 341 -0.29 -6.02 -4.79
CA HIS A 341 -0.28 -7.30 -4.11
C HIS A 341 0.16 -7.08 -2.67
N TYR A 342 -0.35 -7.89 -1.75
CA TYR A 342 -0.02 -7.72 -0.34
C TYR A 342 0.15 -9.04 0.40
N ALA A 343 0.90 -8.94 1.49
CA ALA A 343 0.93 -9.94 2.55
C ALA A 343 0.38 -9.31 3.84
N ALA A 344 -0.33 -10.09 4.63
CA ALA A 344 -0.90 -9.66 5.90
C ALA A 344 -0.73 -10.73 6.97
N ALA A 345 -0.65 -10.29 8.22
CA ALA A 345 -0.48 -11.16 9.37
C ALA A 345 -1.55 -10.87 10.42
N GLY A 346 -1.91 -11.91 11.20
CA GLY A 346 -2.86 -11.81 12.30
C GLY A 346 -2.45 -10.73 13.30
N VAL A 347 -3.37 -9.82 13.63
CA VAL A 347 -3.20 -8.85 14.71
C VAL A 347 -4.49 -8.71 15.48
N LYS A 348 -4.43 -8.30 16.74
CA LYS A 348 -5.64 -7.96 17.50
C LYS A 348 -6.16 -6.59 17.05
N ILE A 349 -7.46 -6.45 16.82
CA ILE A 349 -8.12 -5.16 16.54
C ILE A 349 -9.10 -4.84 17.66
N ASN A 350 -8.88 -3.75 18.38
CA ASN A 350 -9.61 -3.36 19.59
C ASN A 350 -10.81 -2.42 19.32
N GLY A 351 -11.31 -2.37 18.08
CA GLY A 351 -12.37 -1.44 17.66
C GLY A 351 -11.81 -0.15 17.06
N THR A 352 -12.43 1.00 17.35
CA THR A 352 -11.97 2.32 16.91
C THR A 352 -10.99 2.94 17.91
N CYS A 353 -10.01 3.69 17.41
CA CYS A 353 -9.06 4.39 18.26
C CYS A 353 -9.74 5.56 18.96
N PRO A 354 -9.32 5.92 20.19
CA PRO A 354 -9.70 7.20 20.79
C PRO A 354 -9.24 8.34 19.87
N GLY A 355 -10.17 9.20 19.47
CA GLY A 355 -9.88 10.42 18.71
C GLY A 355 -9.30 11.53 19.57
#